data_AF-A0A3D4R5T8-F1
#
_entry.id   AF-A0A3D4R5T8-F1
#
_cell.length_a   1.000
_cell.length_b   1.000
_cell.length_c   1.000
_cell.angle_alpha   90.00
_cell.angle_beta   90.00
_cell.angle_gamma   90.00
#
_symmetry.space_group_name_H-M   'P 1'
#
loop_
_entity.id
_entity.type
_entity.pdbx_description
1 polymer ?
#
loop_
_entity_poly.entity_id
_entity_poly.type
_entity_poly.pdbx_seq_one_letter_code
_entity_poly.pdbx_strand_id
1 'polypeptide(L)'
;MDQVSVPSTANKTSESSRQFSAVPPPKKISPIFFIALGVLISLGVAAFIWFRPFTFQQPATSVTTSPNPVAQTLTLELTSPADGTLSVNQEILVTGKTLPNTTVMLFTETDENSVQSDAGGMFESTITLVNGINSLTVTVFGEDGTEKSQSMDLVYDSET
;
A
#
# COMPACT_ATOMS: atom_id res chain seq x y z
N MET A 1 -5.69 18.47 -115.04
CA MET A 1 -6.20 17.49 -116.01
C MET A 1 -6.10 16.11 -115.37
N ASP A 2 -7.08 15.23 -115.35
CA ASP A 2 -8.51 15.26 -115.63
C ASP A 2 -9.00 13.83 -115.28
N GLN A 3 -10.30 13.72 -115.05
CA GLN A 3 -11.13 12.50 -115.01
C GLN A 3 -11.23 11.72 -113.68
N VAL A 4 -12.40 11.65 -112.99
CA VAL A 4 -13.70 11.02 -113.39
C VAL A 4 -13.52 9.48 -113.37
N SER A 5 -14.31 8.61 -112.74
CA SER A 5 -15.66 8.68 -112.15
C SER A 5 -15.99 7.41 -111.33
N VAL A 6 -16.91 7.59 -110.36
CA VAL A 6 -18.01 6.76 -109.79
C VAL A 6 -18.38 5.39 -110.43
N PRO A 7 -19.37 4.60 -109.91
CA PRO A 7 -19.82 4.24 -108.53
C PRO A 7 -20.15 2.72 -108.44
N SER A 8 -20.76 2.21 -107.36
CA SER A 8 -21.99 1.37 -107.46
C SER A 8 -22.51 0.89 -106.09
N THR A 9 -23.59 1.54 -105.67
CA THR A 9 -24.83 1.01 -105.07
C THR A 9 -24.90 -0.48 -104.72
N ALA A 10 -25.29 -0.80 -103.48
CA ALA A 10 -26.44 -1.69 -103.21
C ALA A 10 -26.81 -1.75 -101.71
N ASN A 11 -27.99 -1.21 -101.45
CA ASN A 11 -28.83 -1.36 -100.27
C ASN A 11 -29.19 -2.84 -100.03
N LYS A 12 -29.34 -3.29 -98.77
CA LYS A 12 -30.47 -4.18 -98.38
C LYS A 12 -30.59 -4.43 -96.87
N THR A 13 -31.75 -4.02 -96.37
CA THR A 13 -32.68 -4.82 -95.56
C THR A 13 -32.36 -5.05 -94.08
N SER A 14 -33.07 -4.27 -93.27
CA SER A 14 -33.55 -4.62 -91.93
C SER A 14 -34.35 -5.92 -91.94
N GLU A 15 -34.04 -6.84 -91.02
CA GLU A 15 -35.02 -7.77 -90.45
C GLU A 15 -34.90 -7.77 -88.93
N SER A 16 -35.88 -7.14 -88.31
CA SER A 16 -36.27 -7.32 -86.92
C SER A 16 -36.83 -8.73 -86.75
N SER A 17 -36.40 -9.50 -85.75
CA SER A 17 -37.34 -10.18 -84.84
C SER A 17 -36.67 -11.09 -83.81
N ARG A 18 -37.31 -11.12 -82.63
CA ARG A 18 -37.32 -12.15 -81.57
C ARG A 18 -36.22 -12.08 -80.50
N GLN A 19 -36.46 -11.16 -79.55
CA GLN A 19 -36.01 -11.32 -78.16
C GLN A 19 -36.53 -12.66 -77.59
N PHE A 20 -35.61 -13.58 -77.32
CA PHE A 20 -35.77 -14.64 -76.33
C PHE A 20 -34.98 -14.21 -75.09
N SER A 21 -35.66 -13.85 -74.00
CA SER A 21 -35.02 -13.67 -72.69
C SER A 21 -34.55 -15.02 -72.18
N ALA A 22 -33.25 -15.29 -72.31
CA ALA A 22 -32.61 -16.46 -71.71
C ALA A 22 -32.43 -16.24 -70.20
N VAL A 23 -32.89 -17.21 -69.41
CA VAL A 23 -32.57 -17.32 -67.97
C VAL A 23 -31.05 -17.45 -67.81
N PRO A 24 -30.38 -16.62 -66.98
CA PRO A 24 -28.93 -16.72 -66.82
C PRO A 24 -28.55 -18.05 -66.16
N PRO A 25 -27.44 -18.69 -66.60
CA PRO A 25 -27.00 -19.96 -66.03
C PRO A 25 -26.51 -19.78 -64.58
N PRO A 26 -26.68 -20.81 -63.72
CA PRO A 26 -26.21 -20.74 -62.34
C PRO A 26 -24.68 -20.67 -62.29
N LYS A 27 -24.17 -19.67 -61.57
CA LYS A 27 -22.74 -19.40 -61.41
C LYS A 27 -22.13 -20.50 -60.52
N LYS A 28 -21.25 -21.33 -61.09
CA LYS A 28 -20.56 -22.40 -60.36
C LYS A 28 -19.57 -21.80 -59.37
N ILE A 29 -19.81 -22.00 -58.07
CA ILE A 29 -18.90 -21.59 -57.00
C ILE A 29 -17.71 -22.55 -57.02
N SER A 30 -16.48 -22.02 -57.12
CA SER A 30 -15.28 -22.83 -57.25
C SER A 30 -14.86 -23.45 -55.91
N PRO A 31 -14.27 -24.66 -55.89
CA PRO A 31 -13.85 -25.32 -54.65
C PRO A 31 -12.77 -24.54 -53.87
N ILE A 32 -12.07 -23.61 -54.53
CA ILE A 32 -11.08 -22.71 -53.93
C ILE A 32 -11.72 -21.76 -52.91
N PHE A 33 -13.00 -21.42 -53.08
CA PHE A 33 -13.74 -20.57 -52.14
C PHE A 33 -13.88 -21.23 -50.77
N PHE A 34 -14.11 -22.55 -50.71
CA PHE A 34 -14.21 -23.29 -49.45
C PHE A 34 -12.87 -23.42 -48.73
N ILE A 35 -11.78 -23.54 -49.49
CA ILE A 35 -10.41 -23.58 -48.93
C ILE A 35 -10.04 -22.21 -48.36
N ALA A 36 -10.29 -21.13 -49.10
CA ALA A 36 -10.02 -19.77 -48.62
C ALA A 36 -10.86 -19.42 -47.37
N LEU A 37 -12.12 -19.87 -47.33
CA LEU A 37 -12.99 -19.67 -46.17
C LEU A 37 -12.51 -20.46 -44.95
N GLY A 38 -12.05 -21.71 -45.15
CA GLY A 38 -11.48 -22.53 -44.08
C GLY A 38 -10.23 -21.90 -43.44
N VAL A 39 -9.35 -21.33 -44.26
CA VAL A 39 -8.13 -20.64 -43.77
C VAL A 39 -8.47 -19.34 -43.02
N LEU A 40 -9.47 -18.58 -43.47
CA LEU A 40 -9.90 -17.37 -42.78
C LEU A 40 -10.53 -17.67 -41.41
N ILE A 41 -11.33 -18.73 -41.32
CA ILE A 41 -11.96 -19.14 -40.05
C ILE A 41 -10.89 -19.66 -39.06
N SER A 42 -9.92 -20.45 -39.53
CA SER A 42 -8.86 -20.96 -38.64
C SER A 42 -7.97 -19.86 -38.08
N LEU A 43 -7.62 -18.84 -38.89
CA LEU A 43 -6.88 -17.66 -38.43
C LEU A 43 -7.70 -16.82 -37.43
N GLY A 44 -9.01 -16.67 -37.67
CA GLY A 44 -9.91 -15.95 -36.76
C GLY A 44 -10.00 -16.59 -35.38
N VAL A 45 -10.11 -17.92 -35.31
CA VAL A 45 -10.16 -18.66 -34.04
C VAL A 45 -8.83 -18.60 -33.30
N ALA A 46 -7.71 -18.73 -34.01
CA ALA A 46 -6.38 -18.62 -33.41
C ALA A 46 -6.14 -17.23 -32.81
N ALA A 47 -6.49 -16.17 -33.53
CA ALA A 47 -6.42 -14.80 -33.02
C ALA A 47 -7.31 -14.63 -31.78
N PHE A 48 -8.56 -15.13 -31.82
CA PHE A 48 -9.49 -15.00 -30.70
C PHE A 48 -8.99 -15.68 -29.43
N ILE A 49 -8.34 -16.84 -29.51
CA ILE A 49 -7.74 -17.51 -28.34
C ILE A 49 -6.55 -16.71 -27.81
N TRP A 50 -5.72 -16.13 -28.70
CA TRP A 50 -4.56 -15.35 -28.27
C TRP A 50 -4.93 -14.01 -27.63
N PHE A 51 -6.06 -13.41 -28.04
CA PHE A 51 -6.56 -12.14 -27.48
C PHE A 51 -7.48 -12.30 -26.26
N ARG A 52 -7.67 -13.51 -25.71
CA ARG A 52 -8.43 -13.69 -24.46
C ARG A 52 -7.63 -13.07 -23.29
N PRO A 53 -8.17 -12.07 -22.56
CA PRO A 53 -7.56 -11.65 -21.31
C PRO A 53 -7.69 -12.81 -20.31
N PHE A 54 -6.56 -13.40 -19.94
CA PHE A 54 -6.49 -14.43 -18.92
C PHE A 54 -6.86 -13.80 -17.57
N THR A 55 -8.11 -13.96 -17.15
CA THR A 55 -8.59 -13.49 -15.85
C THR A 55 -8.26 -14.56 -14.82
N PHE A 56 -7.09 -14.40 -14.17
CA PHE A 56 -6.80 -15.15 -12.95
C PHE A 56 -7.78 -14.69 -11.87
N GLN A 57 -8.78 -15.51 -11.55
CA GLN A 57 -9.48 -15.37 -10.28
C GLN A 57 -8.49 -15.74 -9.19
N GLN A 58 -7.81 -14.73 -8.64
CA GLN A 58 -6.99 -14.88 -7.45
C GLN A 58 -7.90 -15.44 -6.34
N PRO A 59 -7.60 -16.63 -5.78
CA PRO A 59 -8.30 -17.09 -4.59
C PRO A 59 -8.22 -15.99 -3.54
N ALA A 60 -9.36 -15.60 -2.98
CA ALA A 60 -9.37 -14.61 -1.91
C ALA A 60 -8.49 -15.14 -0.77
N THR A 61 -7.32 -14.53 -0.58
CA THR A 61 -6.51 -14.75 0.60
C THR A 61 -7.35 -14.27 1.77
N SER A 62 -7.81 -15.18 2.62
CA SER A 62 -8.42 -14.84 3.90
C SER A 62 -7.44 -13.97 4.66
N VAL A 63 -7.71 -12.67 4.75
CA VAL A 63 -7.00 -11.79 5.68
C VAL A 63 -7.41 -12.22 7.08
N THR A 64 -6.58 -13.04 7.72
CA THR A 64 -6.60 -13.13 9.18
C THR A 64 -6.28 -11.73 9.66
N THR A 65 -7.27 -11.04 10.20
CA THR A 65 -7.09 -9.76 10.90
C THR A 65 -6.19 -10.03 12.09
N SER A 66 -4.88 -9.92 11.87
CA SER A 66 -3.94 -9.70 12.97
C SER A 66 -4.45 -8.46 13.69
N PRO A 67 -4.63 -8.48 15.02
CA PRO A 67 -4.96 -7.27 15.75
C PRO A 67 -3.90 -6.24 15.36
N ASN A 68 -4.35 -5.14 14.74
CA ASN A 68 -3.48 -4.01 14.46
C ASN A 68 -2.98 -3.55 15.84
N PRO A 69 -1.67 -3.61 16.14
CA PRO A 69 -1.18 -3.13 17.43
C PRO A 69 -1.59 -1.66 17.51
N VAL A 70 -2.44 -1.34 18.50
CA VAL A 70 -2.78 0.05 18.80
C VAL A 70 -1.45 0.70 19.17
N ALA A 71 -0.99 1.65 18.35
CA ALA A 71 0.23 2.39 18.66
C ALA A 71 0.03 3.05 20.02
N GLN A 72 0.79 2.61 21.02
CA GLN A 72 0.70 3.12 22.37
C GLN A 72 1.48 4.42 22.42
N THR A 73 0.84 5.51 22.84
CA THR A 73 1.50 6.80 23.03
C THR A 73 2.36 6.75 24.28
N LEU A 74 3.59 7.24 24.22
CA LEU A 74 4.47 7.33 25.40
C LEU A 74 3.81 8.16 26.51
N THR A 75 3.81 7.62 27.72
CA THR A 75 3.24 8.23 28.93
C THR A 75 4.25 8.13 30.07
N LEU A 76 4.16 9.06 31.02
CA LEU A 76 4.93 9.04 32.26
C LEU A 76 4.01 9.56 33.35
N GLU A 77 3.81 8.75 34.39
CA GLU A 77 3.06 9.09 35.59
C GLU A 77 3.91 8.72 36.80
N LEU A 78 4.42 9.72 37.52
CA LEU A 78 5.14 9.46 38.76
C LEU A 78 4.16 9.28 39.92
N THR A 79 4.32 8.17 40.66
CA THR A 79 3.46 7.82 41.81
C THR A 79 4.09 8.26 43.12
N SER A 80 5.41 8.13 43.25
CA SER A 80 6.18 8.57 44.41
C SER A 80 7.62 8.92 43.99
N PRO A 81 8.27 9.88 44.63
CA PRO A 81 7.74 10.82 45.62
C PRO A 81 6.81 11.88 45.00
N ALA A 82 6.10 12.61 45.86
CA ALA A 82 5.42 13.84 45.46
C ALA A 82 6.42 15.02 45.44
N ASP A 83 6.12 16.04 44.66
CA ASP A 83 6.92 17.27 44.65
C ASP A 83 6.98 17.92 46.04
N GLY A 84 8.17 18.36 46.45
CA GLY A 84 8.45 18.92 47.76
C GLY A 84 8.54 17.90 48.91
N THR A 85 8.65 16.60 48.63
CA THR A 85 8.78 15.57 49.67
C THR A 85 10.03 15.80 50.52
N LEU A 86 9.88 15.80 51.84
CA LEU A 86 10.99 15.76 52.80
C LEU A 86 11.37 14.30 53.08
N SER A 87 12.56 13.90 52.65
CA SER A 87 13.17 12.61 52.96
C SER A 87 13.99 12.71 54.25
N VAL A 88 13.86 11.70 55.10
CA VAL A 88 14.72 11.49 56.28
C VAL A 88 15.94 10.63 55.97
N ASN A 89 15.90 9.91 54.84
CA ASN A 89 16.99 9.06 54.39
C ASN A 89 17.68 9.70 53.20
N GLN A 90 18.99 9.45 53.10
CA GLN A 90 19.78 9.87 51.94
C GLN A 90 19.29 9.23 50.64
N GLU A 91 18.70 8.04 50.71
CA GLU A 91 18.13 7.34 49.56
C GLU A 91 16.60 7.46 49.57
N ILE A 92 16.01 7.70 48.40
CA ILE A 92 14.56 7.73 48.23
C ILE A 92 14.12 6.79 47.11
N LEU A 93 13.01 6.11 47.37
CA LEU A 93 12.37 5.23 46.40
C LEU A 93 11.49 6.05 45.45
N VAL A 94 11.78 5.93 44.16
CA VAL A 94 11.04 6.56 43.07
C VAL A 94 10.25 5.48 42.34
N THR A 95 8.93 5.66 42.28
CA THR A 95 8.01 4.73 41.63
C THR A 95 7.10 5.46 40.67
N GLY A 96 6.73 4.78 39.58
CA GLY A 96 5.81 5.33 38.61
C GLY A 96 5.42 4.33 37.55
N LYS A 97 4.69 4.85 36.55
CA LYS A 97 4.16 4.08 35.45
C LYS A 97 4.45 4.76 34.10
N THR A 98 4.77 3.92 33.12
CA THR A 98 4.99 4.30 31.72
C THR A 98 4.51 3.15 30.82
N LEU A 99 4.97 3.08 29.58
CA LEU A 99 4.74 1.93 28.70
C LEU A 99 5.51 0.69 29.20
N PRO A 100 5.07 -0.53 28.87
CA PRO A 100 5.80 -1.74 29.21
C PRO A 100 7.21 -1.79 28.61
N ASN A 101 8.16 -2.41 29.30
CA ASN A 101 9.54 -2.65 28.83
C ASN A 101 10.28 -1.37 28.37
N THR A 102 9.91 -0.22 28.90
CA THR A 102 10.41 1.11 28.50
C THR A 102 11.54 1.53 29.42
N THR A 103 12.59 2.11 28.84
CA THR A 103 13.73 2.62 29.62
C THR A 103 13.34 3.90 30.33
N VAL A 104 13.63 3.95 31.63
CA VAL A 104 13.40 5.08 32.53
C VAL A 104 14.74 5.49 33.12
N MET A 105 15.09 6.76 32.97
CA MET A 105 16.28 7.36 33.56
C MET A 105 15.89 8.34 34.64
N LEU A 106 16.48 8.17 35.82
CA LEU A 106 16.34 9.04 36.97
C LEU A 106 17.66 9.79 37.11
N PHE A 107 17.57 11.10 37.27
CA PHE A 107 18.74 11.95 37.35
C PHE A 107 18.55 13.00 38.44
N THR A 108 19.57 13.17 39.25
CA THR A 108 19.76 14.28 40.19
C THR A 108 21.11 14.92 39.94
N GLU A 109 21.45 15.94 40.72
CA GLU A 109 22.72 16.65 40.60
C GLU A 109 23.95 15.76 40.84
N THR A 110 23.79 14.69 41.63
CA THR A 110 24.90 13.84 42.09
C THR A 110 24.75 12.36 41.79
N ASP A 111 23.56 11.93 41.36
CA ASP A 111 23.27 10.52 41.13
C ASP A 111 22.42 10.35 39.86
N GLU A 112 22.65 9.24 39.18
CA GLU A 112 21.92 8.84 37.98
C GLU A 112 21.64 7.34 38.04
N ASN A 113 20.43 6.96 37.63
CA ASN A 113 20.04 5.56 37.60
C ASN A 113 19.14 5.27 36.41
N SER A 114 19.25 4.07 35.85
CA SER A 114 18.45 3.63 34.70
C SER A 114 17.80 2.30 35.02
N VAL A 115 16.48 2.24 34.86
CA VAL A 115 15.65 1.05 35.07
C VAL A 115 14.75 0.81 33.87
N GLN A 116 14.40 -0.44 33.60
CA GLN A 116 13.38 -0.77 32.61
C GLN A 116 12.05 -1.04 33.33
N SER A 117 10.95 -0.48 32.82
CA SER A 117 9.62 -0.80 33.34
C SER A 117 9.24 -2.26 33.07
N ASP A 118 8.38 -2.83 33.92
CA ASP A 118 7.92 -4.20 33.81
C ASP A 118 6.89 -4.39 32.67
N ALA A 119 6.35 -5.60 32.54
CA ALA A 119 5.33 -5.93 31.55
C ALA A 119 4.00 -5.17 31.75
N GLY A 120 3.76 -4.63 32.96
CA GLY A 120 2.63 -3.76 33.30
C GLY A 120 2.93 -2.26 33.15
N GLY A 121 4.17 -1.90 32.79
CA GLY A 121 4.63 -0.52 32.67
C GLY A 121 5.05 0.11 34.01
N MET A 122 5.12 -0.65 35.10
CA MET A 122 5.56 -0.14 36.39
C MET A 122 7.08 -0.09 36.45
N PHE A 123 7.62 0.95 37.07
CA PHE A 123 9.05 1.03 37.38
C PHE A 123 9.25 1.44 38.83
N GLU A 124 10.36 0.97 39.39
CA GLU A 124 10.81 1.29 40.75
C GLU A 124 12.32 1.40 40.71
N SER A 125 12.86 2.47 41.29
CA SER A 125 14.30 2.68 41.40
C SER A 125 14.63 3.58 42.58
N THR A 126 15.82 3.45 43.11
CA THR A 126 16.33 4.28 44.21
C THR A 126 17.29 5.32 43.64
N ILE A 127 17.21 6.54 44.18
CA ILE A 127 18.14 7.62 43.88
C ILE A 127 18.70 8.20 45.19
N THR A 128 19.97 8.59 45.15
CA THR A 128 20.67 9.20 46.28
C THR A 128 20.48 10.72 46.26
N LEU A 129 20.22 11.30 47.42
CA LEU A 129 20.04 12.72 47.64
C LEU A 129 21.26 13.30 48.38
N VAL A 130 21.56 14.58 48.13
CA VAL A 130 22.47 15.39 48.94
C VAL A 130 21.69 16.24 49.93
N ASN A 131 22.33 16.65 51.03
CA ASN A 131 21.68 17.51 52.01
C ASN A 131 21.23 18.82 51.35
N GLY A 132 19.97 19.21 51.58
CA GLY A 132 19.32 20.36 50.98
C GLY A 132 18.26 19.98 49.94
N ILE A 133 18.05 20.88 48.98
CA ILE A 133 17.10 20.69 47.87
C ILE A 133 17.80 19.94 46.74
N ASN A 134 17.15 18.91 46.22
CA ASN A 134 17.60 18.07 45.12
C ASN A 134 16.57 18.14 44.00
N SER A 135 17.00 18.55 42.79
CA SER A 135 16.11 18.50 41.63
C SER A 135 16.16 17.10 41.00
N LEU A 136 15.10 16.32 41.17
CA LEU A 136 14.93 15.01 40.53
C LEU A 136 14.28 15.20 39.17
N THR A 137 14.90 14.67 38.11
CA THR A 137 14.31 14.56 36.78
C THR A 137 14.16 13.09 36.40
N VAL A 138 12.95 12.70 36.01
CA VAL A 138 12.64 11.35 35.51
C VAL A 138 12.30 11.47 34.04
N THR A 139 13.04 10.76 33.18
CA THR A 139 12.84 10.73 31.72
C THR A 139 12.58 9.31 31.25
N VAL A 140 11.54 9.12 30.43
CA VAL A 140 11.25 7.85 29.77
C VAL A 140 11.53 7.95 28.28
N PHE A 141 12.05 6.87 27.70
CA PHE A 141 12.46 6.79 26.29
C PHE A 141 11.65 5.72 25.56
N GLY A 142 10.81 6.14 24.62
CA GLY A 142 10.03 5.25 23.75
C GLY A 142 10.88 4.59 22.66
N GLU A 143 10.41 3.46 22.12
CA GLU A 143 11.10 2.72 21.05
C GLU A 143 11.25 3.52 19.74
N ASP A 144 10.37 4.50 19.52
CA ASP A 144 10.38 5.40 18.37
C ASP A 144 11.29 6.62 18.56
N GLY A 145 12.05 6.66 19.66
CA GLY A 145 12.91 7.79 20.04
C GLY A 145 12.13 8.97 20.64
N THR A 146 10.84 8.81 20.97
CA THR A 146 10.12 9.81 21.75
C THR A 146 10.57 9.82 23.20
N GLU A 147 10.50 10.99 23.83
CA GLU A 147 10.90 11.17 25.22
C GLU A 147 9.82 11.93 25.98
N LYS A 148 9.66 11.60 27.26
CA LYS A 148 8.87 12.40 28.21
C LYS A 148 9.61 12.54 29.51
N SER A 149 9.62 13.75 30.05
CA SER A 149 10.29 14.06 31.31
C SER A 149 9.35 14.71 32.31
N GLN A 150 9.57 14.43 33.58
CA GLN A 150 8.94 15.10 34.71
C GLN A 150 10.02 15.45 35.73
N SER A 151 10.01 16.69 36.23
CA SER A 151 10.95 17.17 37.24
C SER A 151 10.21 17.58 38.51
N MET A 152 10.87 17.41 39.65
CA MET A 152 10.37 17.81 40.96
C MET A 152 11.51 18.07 41.94
N ASP A 153 11.23 18.85 42.97
CA ASP A 153 12.20 19.17 44.00
C ASP A 153 11.96 18.29 45.23
N LEU A 154 13.03 17.68 45.73
CA LEU A 154 13.04 16.85 46.93
C LEU A 154 13.93 17.50 47.98
N VAL A 155 13.55 17.40 49.25
CA VAL A 155 14.35 17.95 50.35
C VAL A 155 14.89 16.79 51.17
N TYR A 156 16.20 16.77 51.39
CA TYR A 156 16.83 15.85 52.34
C TYR A 156 17.54 16.65 53.42
N ASP A 157 17.26 16.34 54.68
CA ASP A 157 17.97 16.89 55.82
C ASP A 157 18.62 15.75 56.61
N SER A 158 19.95 15.80 56.73
CA SER A 158 20.73 14.80 57.46
C SER A 158 20.69 15.00 58.98
N GLU A 159 20.13 16.10 59.47
CA GLU A 159 20.04 16.42 60.89
C GLU A 159 18.67 16.07 61.52
N THR A 160 17.70 15.64 60.72
CA THR A 160 16.35 15.20 61.16
C THR A 160 16.23 13.69 61.29
#